data_AF-A0A8T0C2E9-F1
#
_entry.id   AF-A0A8T0C2E9-F1
#
_cell.length_a   1.000
_cell.length_b   1.000
_cell.length_c   1.000
_cell.angle_alpha   90.00
_cell.angle_beta   90.00
_cell.angle_gamma   90.00
#
_symmetry.space_group_name_H-M   'P 1'
#
loop_
_entity.id
_entity.type
_entity.pdbx_description
1 polymer ?
#
loop_
_entity_poly.entity_id
_entity_poly.type
_entity_poly.pdbx_seq_one_letter_code
_entity_poly.pdbx_strand_id
1 'polypeptide(L)'
;MKLLPYLVWPLLGLISGCASNSQDDQRLAELAQQLTQLNAEVQQMKQSIAQWQQVAPQVNELLTIEQDLDLLSTQLQLALTPGQRQSEVMVAQVSKPPGIVEQRLTVSTPSIDGSEVNAPEQVPVEKTTAEQRLVVADKKAEFAVQLAATRKQSQLKTVHQRLLKDYPPLRQHPVNVEQVEVRGQRYFRLKLGAFANKAQGQALCAELRPFHPQCLLSHYTDNPITL
;
A
#
# COMPACT_ATOMS: atom_id res chain seq x y z
N MET A 1 -76.46 65.75 51.14
CA MET A 1 -75.47 66.80 51.48
C MET A 1 -74.13 66.44 50.86
N LYS A 2 -73.58 67.37 50.07
CA LYS A 2 -72.19 67.59 49.62
C LYS A 2 -71.16 67.34 50.76
N LEU A 3 -69.88 66.92 50.59
CA LEU A 3 -68.84 67.17 49.58
C LEU A 3 -67.71 66.10 49.63
N LEU A 4 -66.99 66.02 48.50
CA LEU A 4 -65.69 65.39 48.21
C LEU A 4 -64.48 66.06 48.92
N PRO A 5 -63.27 65.42 48.97
CA PRO A 5 -62.29 65.58 47.87
C PRO A 5 -61.47 64.32 47.47
N TYR A 6 -61.04 64.38 46.20
CA TYR A 6 -60.21 63.47 45.39
C TYR A 6 -58.71 63.44 45.74
N LEU A 7 -58.00 62.56 45.00
CA LEU A 7 -56.54 62.41 44.76
C LEU A 7 -55.95 61.24 45.59
N VAL A 8 -55.44 60.12 45.06
CA VAL A 8 -54.77 59.79 43.79
C VAL A 8 -54.89 58.27 43.56
N TRP A 9 -55.22 57.86 42.34
CA TRP A 9 -55.13 56.50 41.76
C TRP A 9 -53.66 56.00 41.74
N PRO A 10 -53.24 54.77 41.36
CA PRO A 10 -53.72 53.39 41.53
C PRO A 10 -52.64 52.50 42.23
N LEU A 11 -52.94 51.25 42.63
CA LEU A 11 -51.98 50.13 42.46
C LEU A 11 -52.67 48.76 42.58
N LEU A 12 -53.28 48.35 41.48
CA LEU A 12 -53.49 46.94 41.16
C LEU A 12 -52.10 46.37 40.80
N GLY A 13 -51.64 45.30 41.46
CA GLY A 13 -50.42 44.59 41.02
C GLY A 13 -49.58 43.93 42.10
N LEU A 14 -50.17 43.11 42.98
CA LEU A 14 -49.42 42.16 43.80
C LEU A 14 -49.60 40.73 43.25
N ILE A 15 -49.12 40.49 42.03
CA ILE A 15 -48.80 39.15 41.51
C ILE A 15 -47.89 39.32 40.30
N SER A 16 -46.58 39.30 40.56
CA SER A 16 -45.52 38.72 39.70
C SER A 16 -44.16 39.12 40.27
N GLY A 17 -43.69 38.34 41.25
CA GLY A 17 -42.28 38.28 41.55
C GLY A 17 -41.60 37.34 40.56
N CYS A 18 -41.26 37.83 39.37
CA CYS A 18 -40.22 37.23 38.54
C CYS A 18 -38.96 38.07 38.77
N ALA A 19 -38.07 37.62 39.65
CA ALA A 19 -36.69 38.06 39.61
C ALA A 19 -36.08 37.45 38.34
N SER A 20 -36.18 38.18 37.22
CA SER A 20 -35.62 37.79 35.93
C SER A 20 -34.13 37.58 36.05
N ASN A 21 -33.72 36.33 35.99
CA ASN A 21 -32.34 35.92 36.00
C ASN A 21 -31.73 36.21 34.62
N SER A 22 -31.03 37.33 34.49
CA SER A 22 -30.29 37.71 33.26
C SER A 22 -29.34 36.63 32.72
N GLN A 23 -29.02 35.63 33.55
CA GLN A 23 -28.16 34.50 33.22
C GLN A 23 -28.84 33.47 32.30
N ASP A 24 -30.16 33.30 32.37
CA ASP A 24 -30.90 32.39 31.50
C ASP A 24 -31.05 32.97 30.08
N ASP A 25 -31.24 34.29 29.96
CA ASP A 25 -31.24 35.00 28.68
C ASP A 25 -29.88 34.94 27.98
N GLN A 26 -28.78 35.04 28.74
CA GLN A 26 -27.41 34.88 28.20
C GLN A 26 -27.15 33.46 27.68
N ARG A 27 -27.57 32.42 28.40
CA ARG A 27 -27.39 31.03 27.95
C ARG A 27 -28.24 30.66 26.75
N LEU A 28 -29.43 31.25 26.63
CA LEU A 28 -30.29 31.05 25.46
C LEU A 28 -29.67 31.68 24.20
N ALA A 29 -29.04 32.84 24.34
CA ALA A 29 -28.30 33.49 23.26
C ALA A 29 -27.04 32.70 22.85
N GLU A 30 -26.30 32.16 23.82
CA GLU A 30 -25.12 31.32 23.58
C GLU A 30 -25.50 30.00 22.87
N LEU A 31 -26.59 29.35 23.28
CA LEU A 31 -27.08 28.13 22.64
C LEU A 31 -27.57 28.40 21.20
N ALA A 32 -28.23 29.54 20.97
CA ALA A 32 -28.64 29.96 19.63
C ALA A 32 -27.42 30.21 18.72
N GLN A 33 -26.36 30.82 19.24
CA GLN A 33 -25.09 30.96 18.53
C GLN A 33 -24.45 29.61 18.22
N GLN A 34 -24.45 28.69 19.19
CA GLN A 34 -23.89 27.34 18.99
C GLN A 34 -24.66 26.53 17.94
N LEU A 35 -25.98 26.65 17.90
CA LEU A 35 -26.83 25.97 16.92
C LEU A 35 -26.62 26.51 15.51
N THR A 36 -26.46 27.84 15.37
CA THR A 36 -26.15 28.47 14.08
C THR A 36 -24.75 28.11 13.59
N GLN A 37 -23.76 28.06 14.48
CA GLN A 37 -22.41 27.60 14.16
C GLN A 37 -22.40 26.14 13.70
N LEU A 38 -23.07 25.25 14.43
CA LEU A 38 -23.13 23.83 14.07
C LEU A 38 -23.80 23.62 12.71
N ASN A 39 -24.88 24.35 12.42
CA ASN A 39 -25.52 24.29 11.11
C ASN A 39 -24.57 24.77 10.01
N ALA A 40 -23.83 25.86 10.24
CA ALA A 40 -22.82 26.34 9.29
C ALA A 40 -21.70 25.31 9.04
N GLU A 41 -21.18 24.66 10.09
CA GLU A 41 -20.18 23.60 9.98
C GLU A 41 -20.70 22.38 9.21
N VAL A 42 -21.94 21.97 9.45
CA VAL A 42 -22.59 20.88 8.70
C VAL A 42 -22.73 21.25 7.22
N GLN A 43 -23.07 22.50 6.89
CA GLN A 43 -23.15 22.96 5.51
C GLN A 43 -21.77 22.98 4.85
N GLN A 44 -20.75 23.47 5.55
CA GLN A 44 -19.37 23.46 5.08
C GLN A 44 -18.88 22.02 4.81
N MET A 45 -19.21 21.08 5.70
CA MET A 45 -18.87 19.68 5.53
C MET A 45 -19.57 19.09 4.31
N LYS A 46 -20.87 19.37 4.12
CA LYS A 46 -21.61 18.94 2.91
C LYS A 46 -21.00 19.48 1.63
N GLN A 47 -20.58 20.75 1.62
CA GLN A 47 -19.89 21.36 0.48
C GLN A 47 -18.56 20.66 0.19
N SER A 48 -17.78 20.34 1.22
CA SER A 48 -16.54 19.58 1.05
C SER A 48 -16.78 18.17 0.48
N ILE A 49 -17.86 17.49 0.89
CA ILE A 49 -18.23 16.18 0.35
C ILE A 49 -18.61 16.30 -1.14
N ALA A 50 -19.34 17.33 -1.52
CA ALA A 50 -19.69 17.59 -2.92
C ALA A 50 -18.44 17.83 -3.79
N GLN A 51 -17.43 18.54 -3.26
CA GLN A 51 -16.13 18.72 -3.93
C GLN A 51 -15.41 17.37 -4.15
N TRP A 52 -15.40 16.48 -3.16
CA TRP A 52 -14.80 15.14 -3.30
C TRP A 52 -15.58 14.23 -4.26
N GLN A 53 -16.91 14.33 -4.31
CA GLN A 53 -17.73 13.57 -5.27
C GLN A 53 -17.43 13.95 -6.74
N GLN A 54 -17.05 15.20 -7.01
CA GLN A 54 -16.64 15.63 -8.34
C GLN A 54 -15.32 14.99 -8.81
N VAL A 55 -14.49 14.50 -7.86
CA VAL A 55 -13.23 13.79 -8.16
C VAL A 55 -13.45 12.27 -8.32
N ALA A 56 -14.61 11.74 -7.89
CA ALA A 56 -14.99 10.35 -8.07
C ALA A 56 -14.93 9.83 -9.53
N PRO A 57 -15.38 10.57 -10.56
CA PRO A 57 -15.28 10.09 -11.95
C PRO A 57 -13.84 10.02 -12.47
N GLN A 58 -12.92 10.88 -12.02
CA GLN A 58 -11.50 10.77 -12.40
C GLN A 58 -10.90 9.46 -11.90
N VAL A 59 -11.27 8.99 -10.71
CA VAL A 59 -10.82 7.68 -10.20
C VAL A 59 -11.40 6.51 -11.01
N ASN A 60 -12.64 6.64 -11.50
CA ASN A 60 -13.28 5.62 -12.34
C ASN A 60 -12.69 5.60 -13.76
N GLU A 61 -12.17 6.73 -14.24
CA GLU A 61 -11.40 6.83 -15.48
C GLU A 61 -10.04 6.12 -15.38
N LEU A 62 -9.35 6.22 -14.24
CA LEU A 62 -8.14 5.43 -13.97
C LEU A 62 -8.39 3.91 -13.93
N LEU A 63 -9.61 3.46 -13.60
CA LEU A 63 -10.01 2.05 -13.66
C LEU A 63 -10.21 1.54 -15.11
N THR A 64 -10.49 2.45 -16.04
CA THR A 64 -10.68 2.12 -17.47
C THR A 64 -9.33 1.97 -18.18
N ILE A 65 -8.29 2.68 -17.71
CA ILE A 65 -6.92 2.51 -18.20
C ILE A 65 -6.32 1.16 -17.75
N GLU A 66 -6.67 0.65 -16.55
CA GLU A 66 -6.27 -0.71 -16.14
C GLU A 66 -6.91 -1.81 -17.00
N GLN A 67 -8.17 -1.64 -17.42
CA GLN A 67 -8.83 -2.61 -18.32
C GLN A 67 -8.27 -2.58 -19.75
N ASP A 68 -7.81 -1.43 -20.25
CA ASP A 68 -7.22 -1.31 -21.59
C ASP A 68 -5.79 -1.91 -21.64
N LEU A 69 -5.02 -1.80 -20.56
CA LEU A 69 -3.70 -2.43 -20.45
C LEU A 69 -3.77 -3.98 -20.44
N ASP A 70 -4.78 -4.58 -19.81
CA ASP A 70 -5.00 -6.04 -19.86
C ASP A 70 -5.30 -6.53 -21.29
N LEU A 71 -6.00 -5.72 -22.08
CA LEU A 71 -6.38 -6.05 -23.44
C LEU A 71 -5.18 -5.92 -24.40
N LEU A 72 -4.32 -4.92 -24.21
CA LEU A 72 -3.06 -4.79 -24.95
C LEU A 72 -2.07 -5.92 -24.64
N SER A 73 -1.98 -6.39 -23.38
CA SER A 73 -1.16 -7.56 -23.02
C SER A 73 -1.64 -8.81 -23.77
N THR A 74 -2.96 -9.03 -23.81
CA THR A 74 -3.56 -10.20 -24.46
C THR A 74 -3.28 -10.20 -25.98
N GLN A 75 -3.36 -9.04 -26.62
CA GLN A 75 -3.03 -8.91 -28.05
C GLN A 75 -1.54 -9.12 -28.35
N LEU A 76 -0.66 -8.64 -27.48
CA LEU A 76 0.79 -8.89 -27.60
C LEU A 76 1.11 -10.37 -27.37
N GLN A 77 0.49 -11.03 -26.40
CA GLN A 77 0.63 -12.49 -26.21
C GLN A 77 0.13 -13.28 -27.43
N LEU A 78 -0.97 -12.85 -28.05
CA LEU A 78 -1.52 -13.50 -29.25
C LEU A 78 -0.65 -13.25 -30.50
N ALA A 79 -0.07 -12.07 -30.65
CA ALA A 79 0.84 -11.74 -31.76
C ALA A 79 2.21 -12.44 -31.64
N LEU A 80 2.58 -12.90 -30.45
CA LEU A 80 3.86 -13.56 -30.16
C LEU A 80 3.77 -15.08 -30.05
N THR A 81 2.62 -15.70 -30.35
CA THR A 81 2.48 -17.16 -30.50
C THR A 81 2.63 -17.61 -31.96
N PRO A 82 3.85 -17.97 -32.43
CA PRO A 82 4.01 -18.63 -33.72
C PRO A 82 3.59 -20.10 -33.62
N GLY A 83 2.52 -20.46 -34.33
CA GLY A 83 2.20 -21.84 -34.66
C GLY A 83 3.25 -22.43 -35.61
N GLN A 84 3.77 -23.59 -35.26
CA GLN A 84 4.75 -24.34 -36.05
C GLN A 84 4.23 -24.72 -37.45
N ARG A 85 5.03 -24.49 -38.50
CA ARG A 85 5.21 -25.41 -39.63
C ARG A 85 6.61 -25.29 -40.23
N GLN A 86 7.25 -26.44 -40.41
CA GLN A 86 8.53 -26.64 -41.10
C GLN A 86 8.40 -26.33 -42.60
N SER A 87 9.44 -25.74 -43.20
CA SER A 87 10.11 -26.23 -44.43
C SER A 87 11.24 -25.29 -44.88
N GLU A 88 12.37 -25.92 -45.17
CA GLU A 88 13.32 -25.60 -46.26
C GLU A 88 13.87 -24.16 -46.45
N VAL A 89 15.15 -24.00 -46.09
CA VAL A 89 16.25 -23.46 -46.94
C VAL A 89 16.06 -22.09 -47.62
N MET A 90 16.90 -21.11 -47.26
CA MET A 90 18.02 -20.67 -48.13
C MET A 90 18.99 -19.74 -47.38
N VAL A 91 20.25 -20.15 -47.43
CA VAL A 91 21.46 -19.42 -47.06
C VAL A 91 21.73 -18.34 -48.12
N ALA A 92 22.03 -17.12 -47.68
CA ALA A 92 22.81 -16.17 -48.46
C ALA A 92 24.01 -15.72 -47.62
N GLN A 93 25.10 -16.50 -47.71
CA GLN A 93 26.44 -15.99 -47.44
C GLN A 93 26.83 -15.12 -48.64
N VAL A 94 27.10 -13.84 -48.39
CA VAL A 94 27.80 -12.98 -49.35
C VAL A 94 29.21 -12.72 -48.82
N SER A 95 30.15 -13.04 -49.69
CA SER A 95 31.59 -13.10 -49.54
C SER A 95 32.24 -11.71 -49.41
N LYS A 96 33.30 -11.68 -48.59
CA LYS A 96 34.33 -10.64 -48.33
C LYS A 96 35.41 -10.61 -49.46
N PRO A 97 36.47 -9.73 -49.54
CA PRO A 97 36.81 -8.32 -49.16
C PRO A 97 37.35 -7.51 -50.42
N PRO A 98 38.20 -6.42 -50.42
CA PRO A 98 39.28 -5.85 -49.54
C PRO A 98 38.80 -4.57 -48.80
N GLY A 99 39.39 -3.98 -47.76
CA GLY A 99 40.72 -4.02 -47.17
C GLY A 99 41.09 -2.57 -46.77
N ILE A 100 41.54 -2.36 -45.51
CA ILE A 100 42.30 -1.18 -44.98
C ILE A 100 41.39 0.04 -44.65
N VAL A 101 41.29 0.61 -43.43
CA VAL A 101 42.29 0.89 -42.37
C VAL A 101 41.65 0.80 -40.97
N GLU A 102 42.46 0.27 -40.05
CA GLU A 102 42.27 0.14 -38.61
C GLU A 102 42.86 1.37 -37.88
N GLN A 103 42.17 1.90 -36.86
CA GLN A 103 42.81 2.73 -35.85
C GLN A 103 42.32 2.35 -34.46
N ARG A 104 43.03 1.36 -33.92
CA ARG A 104 43.00 0.91 -32.53
C ARG A 104 44.04 1.72 -31.77
N LEU A 105 43.61 2.52 -30.78
CA LEU A 105 44.53 2.99 -29.75
C LEU A 105 44.84 1.86 -28.76
N THR A 106 46.09 1.88 -28.37
CA THR A 106 46.95 0.83 -27.84
C THR A 106 46.97 0.77 -26.31
N VAL A 107 47.09 -0.46 -25.78
CA VAL A 107 48.07 -0.91 -24.75
C VAL A 107 47.83 -0.39 -23.31
N SER A 108 47.78 -1.20 -22.24
CA SER A 108 48.68 -2.31 -21.88
C SER A 108 48.03 -3.30 -20.89
N THR A 109 48.35 -4.58 -21.06
CA THR A 109 48.44 -5.59 -20.00
C THR A 109 49.89 -5.69 -19.56
N PRO A 110 50.18 -6.11 -18.31
CA PRO A 110 51.26 -7.07 -18.11
C PRO A 110 50.73 -8.35 -17.45
N SER A 111 51.01 -9.47 -18.11
CA SER A 111 51.00 -10.81 -17.55
C SER A 111 52.33 -11.08 -16.83
N ILE A 112 52.29 -11.85 -15.74
CA ILE A 112 53.27 -12.90 -15.39
C ILE A 112 52.39 -14.02 -14.81
N ASP A 113 52.12 -15.10 -15.57
CA ASP A 113 52.86 -16.38 -15.62
C ASP A 113 52.76 -17.12 -14.28
N GLY A 114 52.35 -18.38 -14.13
CA GLY A 114 52.18 -19.54 -15.02
C GLY A 114 52.20 -20.79 -14.09
N SER A 115 51.96 -21.98 -14.66
CA SER A 115 51.88 -23.32 -14.03
C SER A 115 50.48 -23.73 -13.53
N GLU A 116 49.66 -24.50 -14.26
CA GLU A 116 49.84 -25.82 -14.91
C GLU A 116 49.54 -27.02 -13.98
N VAL A 117 48.37 -27.62 -14.22
CA VAL A 117 48.01 -29.06 -14.23
C VAL A 117 48.51 -29.95 -13.07
N ASN A 118 47.58 -30.45 -12.25
CA ASN A 118 47.30 -31.89 -12.20
C ASN A 118 46.05 -32.27 -11.38
N ALA A 119 45.19 -33.07 -12.00
CA ALA A 119 44.32 -34.08 -11.40
C ALA A 119 44.84 -35.44 -11.93
N PRO A 120 44.61 -36.62 -11.31
CA PRO A 120 43.54 -36.97 -10.37
C PRO A 120 44.00 -37.82 -9.16
N GLU A 121 43.14 -38.07 -8.15
CA GLU A 121 42.88 -39.39 -7.53
C GLU A 121 41.85 -39.27 -6.37
N GLN A 122 40.62 -39.67 -6.67
CA GLN A 122 39.57 -40.38 -5.92
C GLN A 122 39.51 -40.53 -4.36
N VAL A 123 38.30 -40.17 -3.85
CA VAL A 123 37.47 -40.63 -2.68
C VAL A 123 38.02 -40.44 -1.23
N PRO A 124 37.16 -40.23 -0.19
CA PRO A 124 35.73 -40.57 -0.10
C PRO A 124 34.72 -39.53 0.43
N VAL A 125 33.48 -39.82 0.05
CA VAL A 125 32.18 -39.29 0.46
C VAL A 125 32.09 -39.03 1.97
N GLU A 126 31.77 -37.79 2.34
CA GLU A 126 31.05 -37.50 3.58
C GLU A 126 29.91 -36.52 3.28
N LYS A 127 28.71 -37.08 3.21
CA LYS A 127 27.45 -36.35 3.13
C LYS A 127 27.24 -35.62 4.44
N THR A 128 27.40 -34.31 4.46
CA THR A 128 26.67 -33.37 5.35
C THR A 128 26.74 -32.00 4.71
N THR A 129 25.99 -31.81 3.61
CA THR A 129 25.63 -30.45 3.21
C THR A 129 24.46 -30.06 4.08
N ALA A 130 24.84 -29.37 5.16
CA ALA A 130 23.97 -28.70 6.09
C ALA A 130 22.83 -28.02 5.33
N GLU A 131 21.64 -28.54 5.60
CA GLU A 131 20.42 -27.78 5.65
C GLU A 131 20.72 -26.44 6.34
N GLN A 132 20.87 -25.38 5.55
CA GLN A 132 20.81 -24.01 6.03
C GLN A 132 19.36 -23.75 6.47
N ARG A 133 18.98 -24.38 7.57
CA ARG A 133 18.02 -23.80 8.49
C ARG A 133 18.63 -22.49 8.93
N LEU A 134 18.08 -21.40 8.40
CA LEU A 134 18.31 -20.05 8.90
C LEU A 134 18.28 -20.11 10.43
N VAL A 135 19.42 -19.80 11.01
CA VAL A 135 19.64 -19.67 12.44
C VAL A 135 18.75 -18.52 12.92
N VAL A 136 17.58 -18.87 13.45
CA VAL A 136 16.76 -17.96 14.25
C VAL A 136 17.42 -17.92 15.62
N ALA A 137 18.23 -16.89 15.88
CA ALA A 137 18.71 -16.58 17.22
C ALA A 137 18.87 -15.06 17.39
N ASP A 138 17.97 -14.51 18.20
CA ASP A 138 18.18 -13.35 19.08
C ASP A 138 18.21 -11.93 18.51
N LYS A 139 17.45 -11.67 17.44
CA LYS A 139 16.95 -10.30 17.17
C LYS A 139 15.44 -10.34 17.01
N LYS A 140 14.74 -9.63 17.90
CA LYS A 140 13.29 -9.41 17.79
C LYS A 140 13.01 -8.82 16.41
N ALA A 141 12.09 -9.44 15.66
CA ALA A 141 11.70 -8.93 14.35
C ALA A 141 11.04 -7.55 14.51
N GLU A 142 11.55 -6.54 13.81
CA GLU A 142 11.04 -5.17 13.89
C GLU A 142 10.27 -4.79 12.62
N PHE A 143 10.63 -5.38 11.48
CA PHE A 143 10.10 -5.04 10.17
C PHE A 143 9.43 -6.24 9.48
N ALA A 144 8.42 -5.94 8.69
CA ALA A 144 7.73 -6.86 7.81
C ALA A 144 7.28 -6.13 6.54
N VAL A 145 7.08 -6.89 5.48
CA VAL A 145 6.62 -6.36 4.20
C VAL A 145 5.11 -6.52 4.09
N GLN A 146 4.37 -5.41 4.09
CA GLN A 146 2.93 -5.40 3.87
C GLN A 146 2.63 -5.48 2.37
N LEU A 147 1.84 -6.48 1.98
CA LEU A 147 1.43 -6.71 0.60
C LEU A 147 -0.04 -6.37 0.36
N ALA A 148 -0.92 -6.48 1.36
CA ALA A 148 -2.32 -6.16 1.14
C ALA A 148 -3.01 -5.69 2.42
N ALA A 149 -4.11 -4.95 2.25
CA ALA A 149 -5.04 -4.63 3.32
C ALA A 149 -6.48 -4.77 2.79
N THR A 150 -7.28 -5.63 3.41
CA THR A 150 -8.68 -5.89 3.00
C THR A 150 -9.63 -5.75 4.17
N ARG A 151 -10.93 -5.54 3.91
CA ARG A 151 -11.95 -5.47 4.97
C ARG A 151 -12.46 -6.84 5.43
N LYS A 152 -12.18 -7.88 4.65
CA LYS A 152 -12.62 -9.26 4.91
C LYS A 152 -11.41 -10.18 4.93
N GLN A 153 -11.27 -10.96 6.01
CA GLN A 153 -10.20 -11.95 6.14
C GLN A 153 -10.19 -12.97 4.98
N SER A 154 -11.37 -13.41 4.50
CA SER A 154 -11.46 -14.32 3.37
C SER A 154 -10.82 -13.77 2.08
N GLN A 155 -10.95 -12.46 1.82
CA GLN A 155 -10.29 -11.82 0.68
C GLN A 155 -8.77 -11.82 0.85
N LEU A 156 -8.29 -11.67 2.10
CA LEU A 156 -6.86 -11.72 2.40
C LEU A 156 -6.26 -13.09 2.07
N LYS A 157 -7.01 -14.17 2.34
CA LYS A 157 -6.63 -15.54 1.96
C LYS A 157 -6.56 -15.72 0.44
N THR A 158 -7.53 -15.21 -0.30
CA THR A 158 -7.49 -15.23 -1.78
C THR A 158 -6.28 -14.47 -2.33
N VAL A 159 -5.99 -13.29 -1.78
CA VAL A 159 -4.83 -12.49 -2.18
C VAL A 159 -3.53 -13.24 -1.89
N HIS A 160 -3.40 -13.82 -0.70
CA HIS A 160 -2.21 -14.61 -0.33
C HIS A 160 -2.01 -15.81 -1.26
N GLN A 161 -3.06 -16.56 -1.58
CA GLN A 161 -2.97 -17.69 -2.52
C GLN A 161 -2.53 -17.27 -3.92
N ARG A 162 -3.02 -16.13 -4.41
CA ARG A 162 -2.61 -15.57 -5.69
C ARG A 162 -1.13 -15.17 -5.67
N LEU A 163 -0.69 -14.44 -4.63
CA LEU A 163 0.71 -14.06 -4.44
C LEU A 163 1.66 -15.27 -4.45
N LEU A 164 1.31 -16.35 -3.75
CA LEU A 164 2.12 -17.58 -3.72
C LEU A 164 2.11 -18.37 -5.04
N LYS A 165 1.14 -18.12 -5.92
CA LYS A 165 1.08 -18.69 -7.26
C LYS A 165 1.95 -17.89 -8.22
N ASP A 166 1.83 -16.57 -8.18
CA ASP A 166 2.52 -15.65 -9.09
C ASP A 166 4.01 -15.55 -8.75
N TYR A 167 4.35 -15.69 -7.45
CA TYR A 167 5.73 -15.73 -6.98
C TYR A 167 5.88 -16.83 -5.89
N PRO A 168 6.25 -18.06 -6.29
CA PRO A 168 6.44 -19.17 -5.35
C PRO A 168 7.50 -18.97 -4.24
N PRO A 169 8.61 -18.23 -4.44
CA PRO A 169 9.61 -18.05 -3.38
C PRO A 169 9.08 -17.33 -2.12
N LEU A 170 7.94 -16.63 -2.21
CA LEU A 170 7.30 -16.00 -1.05
C LEU A 170 6.96 -17.00 0.08
N ARG A 171 6.83 -18.30 -0.23
CA ARG A 171 6.59 -19.36 0.77
C ARG A 171 7.70 -19.48 1.82
N GLN A 172 8.89 -19.00 1.52
CA GLN A 172 10.02 -19.03 2.46
C GLN A 172 9.88 -17.97 3.55
N HIS A 173 9.02 -16.97 3.36
CA HIS A 173 8.81 -15.90 4.33
C HIS A 173 7.62 -16.23 5.23
N PRO A 174 7.75 -16.06 6.56
CA PRO A 174 6.65 -16.26 7.47
C PRO A 174 5.53 -15.25 7.20
N VAL A 175 4.28 -15.72 7.30
CA VAL A 175 3.10 -14.87 7.18
C VAL A 175 2.82 -14.18 8.53
N ASN A 176 2.61 -12.87 8.51
CA ASN A 176 2.36 -12.03 9.66
C ASN A 176 1.11 -11.19 9.39
N VAL A 177 -0.04 -11.61 9.93
CA VAL A 177 -1.32 -10.93 9.65
C VAL A 177 -1.69 -10.04 10.82
N GLU A 178 -2.09 -8.82 10.53
CA GLU A 178 -2.51 -7.84 11.55
C GLU A 178 -3.94 -7.38 11.30
N GLN A 179 -4.72 -7.18 12.37
CA GLN A 179 -5.97 -6.45 12.30
C GLN A 179 -5.76 -5.02 12.81
N VAL A 180 -6.16 -4.03 12.02
CA VAL A 180 -6.04 -2.62 12.38
C VAL A 180 -7.36 -1.87 12.14
N GLU A 181 -7.52 -0.74 12.82
CA GLU A 181 -8.61 0.20 12.55
C GLU A 181 -8.06 1.50 11.97
N VAL A 182 -8.58 1.91 10.82
CA VAL A 182 -8.17 3.13 10.12
C VAL A 182 -9.43 3.94 9.83
N ARG A 183 -9.55 5.12 10.45
CA ARG A 183 -10.71 6.04 10.29
C ARG A 183 -12.06 5.36 10.58
N GLY A 184 -12.14 4.62 11.69
CA GLY A 184 -13.36 3.91 12.10
C GLY A 184 -13.67 2.64 11.29
N GLN A 185 -12.75 2.19 10.43
CA GLN A 185 -12.93 1.00 9.60
C GLN A 185 -11.86 -0.04 9.87
N ARG A 186 -12.30 -1.28 10.09
CA ARG A 186 -11.43 -2.42 10.35
C ARG A 186 -10.84 -2.99 9.06
N TYR A 187 -9.54 -3.25 9.07
CA TYR A 187 -8.81 -3.89 7.99
C TYR A 187 -7.94 -5.03 8.51
N PHE A 188 -7.76 -6.03 7.67
CA PHE A 188 -6.81 -7.13 7.84
C PHE A 188 -5.64 -6.90 6.88
N ARG A 189 -4.43 -6.83 7.41
CA ARG A 189 -3.20 -6.58 6.67
C ARG A 189 -2.40 -7.86 6.53
N LEU A 190 -2.09 -8.23 5.30
CA LEU A 190 -1.17 -9.33 4.99
C LEU A 190 0.24 -8.76 5.00
N LYS A 191 1.07 -9.20 5.94
CA LYS A 191 2.50 -8.90 5.97
C LYS A 191 3.31 -10.21 5.82
N LEU A 192 4.48 -10.13 5.23
CA LEU A 192 5.41 -11.24 5.05
C LEU A 192 6.80 -10.90 5.60
N GLY A 193 7.46 -11.91 6.12
CA GLY A 193 8.81 -11.80 6.66
C GLY A 193 8.83 -11.35 8.12
N ALA A 194 9.97 -11.62 8.74
CA ALA A 194 10.29 -11.24 10.11
C ALA A 194 11.72 -10.70 10.10
N PHE A 195 11.87 -9.41 9.81
CA PHE A 195 13.17 -8.80 9.54
C PHE A 195 13.63 -7.97 10.74
N ALA A 196 14.89 -8.16 11.13
CA ALA A 196 15.52 -7.36 12.18
C ALA A 196 15.98 -5.99 11.70
N ASN A 197 16.16 -5.80 10.39
CA ASN A 197 16.61 -4.55 9.82
C ASN A 197 15.74 -4.11 8.64
N LYS A 198 15.70 -2.78 8.45
CA LYS A 198 14.94 -2.12 7.38
C LYS A 198 15.35 -2.59 5.98
N ALA A 199 16.64 -2.78 5.76
CA ALA A 199 17.21 -3.07 4.44
C ALA A 199 16.71 -4.42 3.88
N GLN A 200 16.60 -5.45 4.73
CA GLN A 200 16.06 -6.76 4.32
C GLN A 200 14.62 -6.66 3.82
N GLY A 201 13.75 -5.94 4.54
CA GLY A 201 12.37 -5.74 4.10
C GLY A 201 12.28 -4.89 2.82
N GLN A 202 13.14 -3.88 2.68
CA GLN A 202 13.21 -3.07 1.46
C GLN A 202 13.68 -3.87 0.25
N ALA A 203 14.65 -4.78 0.43
CA ALA A 203 15.14 -5.66 -0.62
C ALA A 203 14.02 -6.59 -1.11
N LEU A 204 13.27 -7.21 -0.19
CA LEU A 204 12.11 -8.01 -0.56
C LEU A 204 11.06 -7.18 -1.32
N CYS A 205 10.76 -5.95 -0.88
CA CYS A 205 9.85 -5.10 -1.64
C CYS A 205 10.37 -4.70 -3.02
N ALA A 206 11.68 -4.52 -3.19
CA ALA A 206 12.27 -4.23 -4.49
C ALA A 206 12.14 -5.42 -5.44
N GLU A 207 12.35 -6.63 -4.94
CA GLU A 207 12.18 -7.88 -5.69
C GLU A 207 10.73 -8.13 -6.10
N LEU A 208 9.77 -7.82 -5.22
CA LEU A 208 8.34 -8.02 -5.50
C LEU A 208 7.73 -6.94 -6.40
N ARG A 209 8.36 -5.77 -6.51
CA ARG A 209 7.80 -4.61 -7.22
C ARG A 209 7.33 -4.89 -8.66
N PRO A 210 8.01 -5.72 -9.49
CA PRO A 210 7.55 -6.05 -10.84
C PRO A 210 6.21 -6.79 -10.87
N PHE A 211 5.91 -7.57 -9.83
CA PHE A 211 4.70 -8.41 -9.74
C PHE A 211 3.65 -7.81 -8.80
N HIS A 212 4.10 -6.98 -7.84
CA HIS A 212 3.27 -6.43 -6.79
C HIS A 212 3.73 -5.00 -6.40
N PRO A 213 3.30 -3.98 -7.17
CA PRO A 213 3.75 -2.60 -6.99
C PRO A 213 3.39 -1.99 -5.62
N GLN A 214 2.34 -2.49 -4.98
CA GLN A 214 1.80 -1.97 -3.71
C GLN A 214 2.57 -2.47 -2.48
N CYS A 215 3.80 -2.95 -2.65
CA CYS A 215 4.63 -3.43 -1.55
C CYS A 215 5.05 -2.29 -0.62
N LEU A 216 4.73 -2.40 0.67
CA LEU A 216 5.07 -1.41 1.69
C LEU A 216 5.91 -2.04 2.80
N LEU A 217 7.04 -1.43 3.12
CA LEU A 217 7.77 -1.74 4.34
C LEU A 217 6.96 -1.24 5.55
N SER A 218 6.72 -2.13 6.52
CA SER A 218 5.96 -1.86 7.74
C SER A 218 6.63 -2.49 8.96
N HIS A 219 6.09 -2.23 10.15
CA HIS A 219 6.52 -2.93 11.36
C HIS A 219 5.95 -4.35 11.43
N TYR A 220 6.75 -5.26 11.97
CA TYR A 220 6.31 -6.60 12.34
C TYR A 220 5.27 -6.52 13.46
N THR A 221 4.21 -7.34 13.41
CA THR A 221 3.29 -7.48 14.55
C THR A 221 3.69 -8.66 15.42
N ASP A 222 3.87 -8.41 16.72
CA ASP A 222 4.15 -9.44 17.72
C ASP A 222 2.93 -10.34 18.01
N ASN A 223 1.73 -9.91 17.60
CA ASN A 223 0.47 -10.64 17.83
C ASN A 223 -0.24 -10.92 16.50
N PRO A 224 0.33 -11.79 15.65
CA PRO A 224 -0.30 -12.11 14.37
C PRO A 224 -1.59 -12.92 14.57
N ILE A 225 -2.59 -12.63 13.75
CA ILE A 225 -3.77 -13.47 13.62
C ILE A 225 -3.55 -14.53 12.53
N THR A 226 -4.38 -15.58 12.54
CA THR A 226 -4.36 -16.60 11.49
C THR A 226 -5.04 -16.11 10.23
N LEU A 227 -4.57 -16.59 9.07
CA LEU A 227 -5.09 -16.24 7.76
C LEU A 227 -6.31 -17.10 7.38
#